data_AF-A0A7J9RKJ4-F1
#
_entry.id   AF-A0A7J9RKJ4-F1
#
_cell.length_a   1.000
_cell.length_b   1.000
_cell.length_c   1.000
_cell.angle_alpha   90.00
_cell.angle_beta   90.00
_cell.angle_gamma   90.00
#
_symmetry.space_group_name_H-M   'P 1'
#
loop_
_entity.id
_entity.type
_entity.pdbx_description
1 polymer ?
#
loop_
_entity_poly.entity_id
_entity_poly.type
_entity_poly.pdbx_seq_one_letter_code
_entity_poly.pdbx_strand_id
1 'polypeptide(L)'
;MTKTTKKKIISFSLIIFGILVLITGIMMVQTGFATFDGDEPRVGLYIGGIFTIIGGVFLTVGGMIYLNFERLKKKALSTAGKIADAVEEERIKEKK
;
A
#
# COMPACT_ATOMS: atom_id res chain seq x y z
N MET A 1 -18.44 12.22 -19.39
CA MET A 1 -17.83 11.69 -18.15
C MET A 1 -17.82 12.76 -17.08
N THR A 2 -18.42 12.53 -15.90
CA THR A 2 -18.57 13.53 -14.83
C THR A 2 -17.26 13.73 -14.04
N LYS A 3 -17.06 14.92 -13.44
CA LYS A 3 -15.86 15.27 -12.64
C LYS A 3 -15.54 14.26 -11.53
N THR A 4 -16.58 13.71 -10.90
CA THR A 4 -16.47 12.71 -9.82
C THR A 4 -15.95 11.37 -10.32
N THR A 5 -16.42 10.89 -11.48
CA THR A 5 -15.94 9.64 -12.10
C THR A 5 -14.47 9.75 -12.50
N LYS A 6 -14.03 10.91 -13.03
CA LYS A 6 -12.62 11.16 -13.36
C LYS A 6 -11.71 11.09 -12.12
N LYS A 7 -12.06 11.77 -11.03
CA LYS A 7 -11.28 11.71 -9.77
C LYS A 7 -11.16 10.30 -9.21
N LYS A 8 -12.23 9.51 -9.31
CA LYS A 8 -12.26 8.11 -8.82
C LYS A 8 -11.27 7.23 -9.60
N ILE A 9 -11.25 7.36 -10.92
CA ILE A 9 -10.33 6.60 -11.78
C ILE A 9 -8.89 7.02 -11.53
N ILE A 10 -8.60 8.32 -11.43
CA ILE A 10 -7.25 8.83 -11.15
C ILE A 10 -6.73 8.27 -9.81
N SER A 11 -7.57 8.30 -8.77
CA SER A 11 -7.21 7.73 -7.47
C SER A 11 -6.94 6.23 -7.52
N PHE A 12 -7.76 5.47 -8.25
CA PHE A 12 -7.55 4.03 -8.43
C PHE A 12 -6.26 3.75 -9.21
N SER A 13 -5.99 4.51 -10.27
CA SER A 13 -4.75 4.41 -11.04
C SER A 13 -3.52 4.75 -10.19
N LEU A 14 -3.58 5.76 -9.33
CA LEU A 14 -2.50 6.11 -8.40
C LEU A 14 -2.19 4.97 -7.42
N ILE A 15 -3.22 4.31 -6.89
CA ILE A 15 -3.06 3.16 -5.99
C ILE A 15 -2.41 1.99 -6.73
N ILE A 16 -2.93 1.63 -7.91
CA ILE A 16 -2.39 0.53 -8.72
C ILE A 16 -0.91 0.79 -9.07
N PHE A 17 -0.59 2.01 -9.52
CA PHE A 17 0.78 2.38 -9.86
C PHE A 17 1.69 2.38 -8.63
N GLY A 18 1.20 2.86 -7.49
CA GLY A 18 1.91 2.80 -6.21
C GLY A 18 2.26 1.37 -5.79
N ILE A 19 1.34 0.42 -5.95
CA ILE A 19 1.58 -1.01 -5.66
C ILE A 19 2.65 -1.58 -6.59
N LEU A 20 2.58 -1.30 -7.90
CA LEU A 20 3.57 -1.79 -8.86
C LEU A 20 4.98 -1.27 -8.52
N VAL A 21 5.10 0.04 -8.27
CA VAL A 21 6.37 0.68 -7.90
C VAL A 21 6.91 0.11 -6.58
N LEU A 22 6.04 -0.18 -5.61
CA LEU A 22 6.42 -0.82 -4.36
C LEU A 22 6.95 -2.23 -4.54
N ILE A 23 6.26 -3.05 -5.35
CA ILE A 23 6.70 -4.41 -5.66
C ILE A 23 8.07 -4.37 -6.33
N THR A 24 8.26 -3.49 -7.31
CA THR A 24 9.56 -3.31 -7.97
C THR A 24 10.65 -2.87 -6.99
N GLY A 25 10.35 -1.89 -6.12
CA GLY A 25 11.29 -1.44 -5.07
C GLY A 25 11.67 -2.57 -4.13
N ILE A 26 10.70 -3.32 -3.61
CA ILE A 26 10.92 -4.47 -2.72
C ILE A 26 11.73 -5.56 -3.43
N MET A 27 11.43 -5.88 -4.69
CA MET A 27 12.21 -6.85 -5.46
C MET A 27 13.66 -6.41 -5.62
N MET A 28 13.91 -5.14 -5.94
CA MET A 28 15.27 -4.59 -6.07
C MET A 28 16.02 -4.58 -4.74
N VAL A 29 15.33 -4.28 -3.63
CA VAL A 29 15.89 -4.45 -2.28
C VAL A 29 16.23 -5.91 -2.06
N GLN A 30 15.30 -6.84 -2.25
CA GLN A 30 15.54 -8.26 -1.99
C GLN A 30 16.63 -8.88 -2.87
N THR A 31 16.73 -8.51 -4.16
CA THR A 31 17.82 -8.97 -5.03
C THR A 31 19.16 -8.33 -4.67
N GLY A 32 19.15 -7.05 -4.26
CA GLY A 32 20.31 -6.38 -3.68
C GLY A 32 20.76 -7.01 -2.35
N PHE A 33 19.82 -7.51 -1.54
CA PHE A 33 20.08 -8.25 -0.31
C PHE A 33 20.45 -9.73 -0.57
N ALA A 34 20.11 -10.34 -1.70
CA ALA A 34 20.49 -11.74 -1.98
C ALA A 34 21.94 -11.90 -2.50
N THR A 35 22.64 -10.77 -2.73
CA THR A 35 23.98 -10.71 -3.34
C THR A 35 25.07 -10.20 -2.38
N PHE A 36 24.87 -10.37 -1.06
CA PHE A 36 25.77 -9.92 0.04
C PHE A 36 27.12 -10.64 0.17
N ASP A 37 27.86 -10.77 -0.93
CA ASP A 37 29.25 -11.26 -0.89
C ASP A 37 30.30 -10.13 -1.00
N GLY A 38 29.95 -8.86 -0.70
CA GLY A 38 30.94 -7.77 -0.73
C GLY A 38 30.56 -6.51 0.05
N ASP A 39 31.56 -5.88 0.65
CA ASP A 39 31.52 -4.74 1.60
C ASP A 39 30.97 -3.40 1.05
N GLU A 40 30.42 -3.35 -0.16
CA GLU A 40 29.88 -2.13 -0.74
C GLU A 40 28.34 -2.20 -0.82
N PRO A 41 27.60 -1.19 -0.30
CA PRO A 41 26.16 -1.11 -0.52
C PRO A 41 25.92 -0.83 -2.01
N ARG A 42 25.76 -1.90 -2.78
CA ARG A 42 25.60 -1.80 -4.23
C ARG A 42 24.34 -1.03 -4.55
N VAL A 43 24.47 -0.12 -5.50
CA VAL A 43 23.49 0.83 -6.04
C VAL A 43 22.03 0.32 -6.08
N GLY A 44 21.81 -0.98 -6.33
CA GLY A 44 20.49 -1.61 -6.33
C GLY A 44 19.71 -1.50 -5.00
N LEU A 45 20.39 -1.48 -3.86
CA LEU A 45 19.76 -1.37 -2.54
C LEU A 45 19.27 0.07 -2.27
N TYR A 46 20.07 1.07 -2.66
CA TYR A 46 19.68 2.49 -2.63
C TYR A 46 18.55 2.80 -3.62
N ILE A 47 18.66 2.31 -4.86
CA ILE A 47 17.60 2.47 -5.86
C ILE A 47 16.32 1.76 -5.41
N GLY A 48 16.43 0.54 -4.88
CA GLY A 48 15.31 -0.21 -4.31
C GLY A 48 14.59 0.59 -3.22
N GLY A 49 15.34 1.14 -2.27
CA GLY A 49 14.80 2.00 -1.21
C GLY A 49 14.08 3.25 -1.74
N ILE A 50 14.66 3.93 -2.75
CA ILE A 50 14.02 5.09 -3.40
C ILE A 50 12.69 4.68 -4.05
N PHE A 51 12.65 3.58 -4.79
CA PHE A 51 11.42 3.07 -5.39
C PHE A 51 10.37 2.70 -4.33
N THR A 52 10.77 2.08 -3.22
CA THR A 52 9.86 1.79 -2.11
C THR A 52 9.26 3.06 -1.51
N ILE A 53 10.06 4.11 -1.30
CA ILE A 53 9.57 5.41 -0.80
C ILE A 53 8.58 6.03 -1.79
N ILE A 54 8.91 6.06 -3.08
CA ILE A 54 8.03 6.60 -4.12
C ILE A 54 6.71 5.83 -4.17
N GLY A 55 6.75 4.49 -4.17
CA GLY A 55 5.55 3.67 -4.17
C GLY A 55 4.67 3.93 -2.93
N GLY A 56 5.28 4.13 -1.77
CA GLY A 56 4.60 4.55 -0.54
C GLY A 56 3.88 5.89 -0.70
N VAL A 57 4.54 6.91 -1.27
CA VAL A 57 3.93 8.22 -1.53
C VAL A 57 2.71 8.11 -2.47
N PHE A 58 2.83 7.33 -3.55
CA PHE A 58 1.72 7.09 -4.48
C PHE A 58 0.52 6.43 -3.78
N LEU A 59 0.77 5.44 -2.91
CA LEU A 59 -0.28 4.80 -2.11
C LEU A 59 -0.93 5.78 -1.12
N THR A 60 -0.16 6.60 -0.41
CA THR A 60 -0.69 7.56 0.55
C THR A 60 -1.58 8.60 -0.15
N VAL A 61 -1.09 9.20 -1.24
CA VAL A 61 -1.86 10.20 -2.00
C VAL A 61 -3.08 9.56 -2.66
N GLY A 62 -2.90 8.41 -3.32
CA GLY A 62 -3.97 7.66 -3.97
C GLY A 62 -5.06 7.24 -2.98
N GLY A 63 -4.67 6.73 -1.82
CA GLY A 63 -5.54 6.31 -0.72
C GLY A 63 -6.27 7.47 -0.06
N MET A 64 -5.60 8.60 0.16
CA MET A 64 -6.25 9.80 0.72
C MET A 64 -7.33 10.34 -0.23
N ILE A 65 -7.06 10.37 -1.54
CA ILE A 65 -8.06 10.75 -2.54
C ILE A 65 -9.19 9.70 -2.62
N TYR A 66 -8.86 8.41 -2.50
CA TYR A 66 -9.84 7.32 -2.53
C TYR A 66 -10.83 7.37 -1.36
N LEU A 67 -10.31 7.63 -0.16
CA LEU A 67 -11.08 7.77 1.07
C LEU A 67 -11.79 9.11 1.19
N ASN A 68 -11.46 10.09 0.35
CA ASN A 68 -12.21 11.36 0.30
C ASN A 68 -13.61 11.22 -0.32
N PHE A 69 -13.93 10.05 -0.90
CA PHE A 69 -15.27 9.75 -1.39
C PHE A 69 -16.12 9.14 -0.27
N GLU A 70 -17.13 9.86 0.22
CA GLU A 70 -17.98 9.44 1.37
C GLU A 70 -18.49 7.99 1.27
N ARG A 71 -18.99 7.59 0.10
CA ARG A 71 -19.52 6.22 -0.12
C ARG A 71 -18.43 5.15 -0.01
N LEU A 72 -17.21 5.44 -0.46
CA LEU A 72 -16.07 4.53 -0.36
C LEU A 72 -15.49 4.52 1.05
N LYS A 73 -15.35 5.69 1.67
CA LYS A 73 -14.93 5.86 3.07
C LYS A 73 -15.80 5.04 4.00
N LYS A 74 -17.13 5.18 3.89
CA LYS A 74 -18.09 4.45 4.71
C LYS A 74 -17.97 2.94 4.53
N LYS A 75 -17.79 2.47 3.28
CA LYS A 75 -17.63 1.05 2.98
C LYS A 75 -16.32 0.50 3.55
N ALA A 76 -15.21 1.22 3.37
CA ALA A 76 -13.90 0.82 3.88
C ALA A 76 -13.88 0.74 5.43
N LEU A 77 -14.41 1.77 6.11
CA LEU A 77 -14.49 1.78 7.59
C LEU A 77 -15.40 0.68 8.12
N SER A 78 -16.53 0.42 7.46
CA SER A 78 -17.44 -0.67 7.87
C SER A 78 -16.78 -2.04 7.69
N THR A 79 -16.03 -2.26 6.63
CA THR A 79 -15.27 -3.51 6.45
C THR A 79 -14.17 -3.65 7.50
N ALA A 80 -13.40 -2.60 7.76
CA ALA A 80 -12.36 -2.63 8.80
C ALA A 80 -12.94 -2.91 10.20
N GLY A 81 -14.07 -2.27 10.54
CA GLY A 81 -14.78 -2.53 11.80
C GLY A 81 -15.25 -3.97 11.95
N LYS A 82 -15.82 -4.56 10.88
CA LYS A 82 -16.22 -5.99 10.90
C LYS A 82 -15.04 -6.94 11.10
N ILE A 83 -13.89 -6.63 10.51
CA ILE A 83 -12.68 -7.44 10.70
C ILE A 83 -12.20 -7.30 12.15
N ALA A 84 -12.18 -6.08 12.69
CA ALA A 84 -11.79 -5.85 14.07
C ALA A 84 -12.71 -6.56 15.08
N ASP A 85 -14.03 -6.49 14.86
CA ASP A 85 -15.02 -7.20 15.69
C ASP A 85 -14.82 -8.72 15.63
N ALA A 86 -14.60 -9.28 14.43
CA ALA A 86 -14.34 -10.71 14.28
C ALA A 86 -13.06 -11.17 15.00
N VAL A 87 -11.99 -10.37 14.92
CA VAL A 87 -10.73 -10.64 15.64
C VAL A 87 -10.92 -10.56 17.16
N GLU A 88 -11.72 -9.62 17.66
CA GLU A 88 -12.01 -9.50 19.09
C GLU A 88 -12.87 -10.68 19.59
N GLU A 89 -13.86 -11.12 18.80
CA GLU A 89 -14.65 -12.32 19.12
C GLU A 89 -13.79 -13.60 19.18
N GLU A 90 -12.81 -13.77 18.28
CA GLU A 90 -11.85 -14.87 18.34
C GLU A 90 -10.98 -14.79 19.60
N ARG A 91 -10.47 -13.60 19.95
CA ARG A 91 -9.67 -13.39 21.17
C ARG A 91 -10.44 -13.69 22.46
N ILE A 92 -11.73 -13.39 22.50
CA ILE A 92 -12.58 -13.69 23.66
C ILE A 92 -12.85 -15.20 23.75
N LYS A 93 -13.00 -15.89 22.61
CA LYS A 93 -13.15 -17.35 22.57
C LYS A 93 -11.89 -18.11 22.99
N GLU A 94 -10.70 -17.66 22.60
CA GLU A 94 -9.44 -18.29 23.02
C GLU A 94 -9.13 -18.13 24.52
N LYS A 95 -9.69 -17.10 25.16
CA LYS A 95 -9.53 -16.85 26.61
C LYS A 95 -10.56 -17.58 27.48
N LYS A 96 -11.49 -18.32 26.87
CA LYS A 96 -12.58 -19.04 27.54
C LYS A 96 -12.34 -20.53 27.50
#